data_AF-A6KUN9-F1
#
_entry.id   AF-A6KUN9-F1
#
_cell.length_a   1.000
_cell.length_b   1.000
_cell.length_c   1.000
_cell.angle_alpha   90.00
_cell.angle_beta   90.00
_cell.angle_gamma   90.00
#
_symmetry.space_group_name_H-M   'P 1'
#
loop_
_entity.id
_entity.type
_entity.pdbx_description
1 polymer ?
#
loop_
_entity_poly.entity_id
_entity_poly.type
_entity_poly.pdbx_seq_one_letter_code
_entity_poly.pdbx_strand_id
1 'polypeptide(L)'
;MTAVKTQHSLAGQVYAVPLIQPDLRREEAIQQVADALQYLQNISGDIFSRISQRVELSRRQLQAIGERVSLAQAKIEKIKGSKKAIKVFSSAKYPAPEH
;
A
#
# COMPACT_ATOMS: atom_id res chain seq x y z
N MET A 1 -33.64 -26.31 -13.86
CA MET A 1 -34.05 -25.35 -12.83
C MET A 1 -32.78 -24.73 -12.27
N THR A 2 -32.54 -23.46 -12.54
CA THR A 2 -31.29 -22.75 -12.24
C THR A 2 -31.22 -22.39 -10.75
N ALA A 3 -30.25 -22.94 -10.03
CA ALA A 3 -30.03 -22.63 -8.62
C ALA A 3 -29.54 -21.17 -8.48
N VAL A 4 -30.30 -20.38 -7.74
CA VAL A 4 -30.00 -18.99 -7.39
C VAL A 4 -28.73 -18.97 -6.52
N LYS A 5 -27.65 -18.37 -7.02
CA LYS A 5 -26.46 -18.04 -6.22
C LYS A 5 -26.83 -16.89 -5.28
N THR A 6 -27.11 -17.21 -4.02
CA THR A 6 -27.38 -16.20 -2.98
C THR A 6 -26.06 -15.50 -2.61
N GLN A 7 -25.68 -14.47 -3.37
CA GLN A 7 -24.60 -13.57 -2.99
C GLN A 7 -25.15 -12.50 -2.04
N HIS A 8 -25.12 -12.77 -0.73
CA HIS A 8 -25.31 -11.72 0.28
C HIS A 8 -24.01 -10.93 0.41
N SER A 9 -23.86 -9.88 -0.40
CA SER A 9 -22.82 -8.87 -0.20
C SER A 9 -23.29 -7.91 0.90
N LEU A 10 -22.63 -7.97 2.07
CA LEU A 10 -22.78 -6.95 3.11
C LEU A 10 -21.92 -5.74 2.73
N ALA A 11 -22.46 -4.53 2.87
CA ALA A 11 -21.78 -3.29 2.50
C ALA A 11 -20.41 -3.19 3.20
N GLY A 12 -19.34 -3.09 2.40
CA GLY A 12 -17.95 -3.04 2.88
C GLY A 12 -17.13 -4.32 2.69
N GLN A 13 -17.75 -5.42 2.25
CA GLN A 13 -17.04 -6.68 2.03
C GLN A 13 -16.53 -6.77 0.57
N VAL A 14 -15.23 -6.56 0.38
CA VAL A 14 -14.57 -6.62 -0.96
C VAL A 14 -14.54 -8.04 -1.53
N TYR A 15 -14.53 -9.05 -0.66
CA TYR A 15 -14.52 -10.46 -1.03
C TYR A 15 -15.63 -11.22 -0.29
N ALA A 16 -16.42 -12.01 -1.01
CA ALA A 16 -17.49 -12.84 -0.43
C ALA A 16 -17.35 -14.29 -0.91
N VAL A 17 -17.02 -15.20 0.00
CA VAL A 17 -16.87 -16.64 -0.30
C VAL A 17 -18.24 -17.31 -0.14
N PRO A 18 -18.71 -18.09 -1.13
CA PRO A 18 -20.02 -18.74 -1.06
C PRO A 18 -20.05 -19.83 0.02
N LEU A 19 -21.16 -19.88 0.77
CA LEU A 19 -21.47 -20.98 1.68
C LEU A 19 -22.13 -22.12 0.90
N ILE A 20 -21.74 -23.36 1.20
CA ILE A 20 -22.22 -24.55 0.51
C ILE A 20 -23.42 -25.10 1.28
N GLN A 21 -24.53 -25.35 0.58
CA GLN A 21 -25.75 -25.82 1.21
C GLN A 21 -25.64 -27.31 1.58
N PRO A 22 -26.17 -27.73 2.75
CA PRO A 22 -26.05 -29.11 3.23
C PRO A 22 -26.90 -30.11 2.43
N ASP A 23 -27.94 -29.65 1.73
CA ASP A 23 -28.94 -30.51 1.07
C ASP A 23 -28.63 -30.79 -0.42
N LEU A 24 -27.41 -30.47 -0.86
CA LEU A 24 -27.00 -30.70 -2.24
C LEU A 24 -26.72 -32.18 -2.52
N ARG A 25 -26.92 -32.60 -3.77
CA ARG A 25 -26.44 -33.90 -4.23
C ARG A 25 -24.92 -33.96 -4.10
N ARG A 26 -24.40 -35.16 -3.83
CA ARG A 26 -22.98 -35.36 -3.52
C ARG A 26 -22.05 -34.84 -4.62
N GLU A 27 -22.38 -35.06 -5.89
CA GLU A 27 -21.56 -34.56 -6.99
C GLU A 27 -21.53 -33.03 -7.05
N GLU A 28 -22.69 -32.39 -6.93
CA GLU A 28 -22.82 -30.93 -6.96
C GLU A 28 -22.14 -30.30 -5.75
N ALA A 29 -22.23 -30.93 -4.58
CA ALA A 29 -21.57 -30.47 -3.36
C ALA A 29 -20.05 -30.47 -3.53
N ILE A 30 -19.48 -31.55 -4.08
CA ILE A 30 -18.04 -31.65 -4.35
C ILE A 30 -17.59 -30.57 -5.34
N GLN A 31 -18.37 -30.32 -6.39
CA GLN A 31 -18.04 -29.26 -7.35
C GLN A 31 -18.05 -27.87 -6.68
N GLN A 32 -19.08 -27.57 -5.88
CA GLN A 32 -19.16 -26.30 -5.16
C GLN A 32 -18.04 -26.13 -4.13
N VAL A 33 -17.62 -27.21 -3.46
CA VAL A 33 -16.45 -27.21 -2.57
C VAL A 33 -15.19 -26.83 -3.35
N ALA A 34 -14.95 -27.49 -4.49
CA ALA A 34 -13.77 -27.22 -5.31
C ALA A 34 -13.73 -25.75 -5.78
N ASP A 35 -14.86 -25.24 -6.28
CA ASP A 35 -14.97 -23.86 -6.75
C ASP A 35 -14.77 -22.85 -5.60
N ALA A 36 -15.35 -23.11 -4.43
CA ALA A 36 -15.22 -22.24 -3.25
C ALA A 36 -13.78 -22.21 -2.72
N LEU A 37 -13.11 -23.37 -2.68
CA LEU A 37 -11.70 -23.46 -2.26
C LEU A 37 -10.78 -22.76 -3.25
N GLN A 38 -11.00 -22.95 -4.55
CA GLN A 38 -10.21 -22.26 -5.58
C GLN A 38 -10.39 -20.75 -5.49
N TYR A 39 -11.62 -20.28 -5.28
CA TYR A 39 -11.89 -18.86 -5.12
C TYR A 39 -11.27 -18.28 -3.85
N LEU A 40 -11.33 -19.01 -2.73
CA LEU A 40 -10.68 -18.63 -1.47
C LEU A 40 -9.15 -18.51 -1.65
N GLN A 41 -8.53 -19.45 -2.38
CA GLN A 41 -7.11 -19.39 -2.69
C GLN A 41 -6.76 -18.13 -3.51
N ASN A 42 -7.58 -17.79 -4.50
CA ASN A 42 -7.37 -16.61 -5.34
C ASN A 42 -7.48 -15.32 -4.52
N ILE A 43 -8.50 -15.21 -3.66
CA ILE A 43 -8.68 -14.05 -2.78
C ILE A 43 -7.51 -13.92 -1.82
N SER A 44 -7.08 -15.03 -1.20
CA SER A 44 -5.92 -15.05 -0.32
C SER A 44 -4.68 -14.50 -1.03
N GLY A 45 -4.42 -14.98 -2.25
CA GLY A 45 -3.33 -14.50 -3.09
C GLY A 45 -3.42 -13.00 -3.40
N ASP A 46 -4.61 -12.49 -3.72
CA ASP A 46 -4.83 -11.07 -3.98
C ASP A 46 -4.61 -10.20 -2.73
N ILE A 47 -5.14 -10.63 -1.57
CA ILE A 47 -4.93 -9.93 -0.29
C ILE A 47 -3.44 -9.82 0.03
N PHE A 48 -2.70 -10.93 -0.02
CA PHE A 48 -1.27 -10.94 0.26
C PHE A 48 -0.48 -10.14 -0.78
N SER A 49 -0.86 -10.19 -2.05
CA SER A 49 -0.25 -9.37 -3.11
C SER A 49 -0.42 -7.88 -2.82
N ARG A 50 -1.63 -7.46 -2.46
CA ARG A 50 -1.95 -6.05 -2.17
C ARG A 50 -1.20 -5.54 -0.94
N ILE A 51 -1.09 -6.36 0.11
CA ILE A 51 -0.30 -6.04 1.30
C ILE A 51 1.18 -5.90 0.91
N SER A 52 1.72 -6.86 0.15
CA SER A 52 3.12 -6.85 -0.28
C SER A 52 3.46 -5.60 -1.09
N GLN A 53 2.62 -5.24 -2.07
CA GLN A 53 2.77 -4.02 -2.87
C GLN A 53 2.78 -2.76 -1.98
N ARG A 54 1.89 -2.68 -0.99
CA ARG A 54 1.83 -1.53 -0.08
C ARG A 54 3.07 -1.43 0.80
N VAL A 55 3.56 -2.56 1.31
CA VAL A 55 4.80 -2.63 2.09
C VAL A 55 6.00 -2.21 1.24
N GLU A 56 6.11 -2.70 0.02
CA GLU A 56 7.18 -2.30 -0.91
C GLU A 56 7.17 -0.81 -1.22
N LEU A 57 5.99 -0.24 -1.49
CA LEU A 57 5.85 1.19 -1.73
C LEU A 57 6.34 2.01 -0.53
N SER A 58 5.90 1.64 0.68
CA SER A 58 6.33 2.28 1.93
C SER A 58 7.84 2.18 2.12
N ARG A 59 8.42 0.99 1.87
CA ARG A 59 9.87 0.79 1.95
C ARG A 59 10.63 1.69 0.98
N ARG A 60 10.18 1.82 -0.27
CA ARG A 60 10.81 2.70 -1.27
C ARG A 60 10.74 4.16 -0.84
N GLN A 61 9.60 4.60 -0.30
CA GLN A 61 9.45 5.96 0.25
C GLN A 61 10.43 6.22 1.40
N LEU A 62 10.54 5.29 2.34
CA LEU A 62 11.49 5.39 3.45
C LEU A 62 12.95 5.40 2.96
N GLN A 63 13.28 4.59 1.96
CA GLN A 63 14.62 4.60 1.36
C GLN A 63 14.94 5.96 0.72
N ALA A 64 14.04 6.52 -0.08
CA ALA A 64 14.23 7.82 -0.71
C ALA A 64 14.39 8.95 0.33
N ILE A 65 13.65 8.89 1.44
CA ILE A 65 13.82 9.82 2.56
C ILE A 65 15.19 9.61 3.22
N GLY A 66 15.57 8.36 3.50
CA GLY A 66 16.86 8.01 4.09
C GLY A 66 18.06 8.50 3.26
N GLU A 67 18.01 8.35 1.94
CA GLU A 67 19.01 8.87 1.00
C GLU A 67 19.12 10.40 1.09
N ARG A 68 17.98 11.10 1.10
CA ARG A 68 17.95 12.57 1.25
C ARG A 68 18.53 13.03 2.59
N VAL A 69 18.20 12.34 3.68
CA VAL A 69 18.74 12.62 5.02
C VAL A 69 20.25 12.39 5.05
N SER A 70 20.74 11.29 4.48
CA SER A 70 22.16 10.98 4.39
C SER A 70 22.93 12.05 3.61
N LEU A 71 22.41 12.47 2.45
CA LEU A 71 23.01 13.55 1.65
C LEU A 71 23.02 14.88 2.40
N ALA A 72 21.93 15.22 3.11
CA ALA A 72 21.86 16.42 3.92
C ALA A 72 22.88 16.38 5.06
N GLN A 73 23.00 15.24 5.77
CA GLN A 73 23.96 15.07 6.85
C GLN A 73 25.40 15.20 6.34
N ALA A 74 25.73 14.59 5.19
CA ALA A 74 27.05 14.71 4.58
C ALA A 74 27.39 16.17 4.21
N LYS A 75 26.41 16.94 3.70
CA LYS A 75 26.57 18.37 3.43
C LYS A 75 26.80 19.17 4.72
N ILE A 76 26.05 18.87 5.78
CA ILE A 76 26.21 19.51 7.10
C ILE A 76 27.60 19.24 7.66
N GLU A 77 28.06 17.99 7.67
CA GLU A 77 29.40 17.62 8.16
C GLU A 77 30.51 18.32 7.35
N LYS A 78 30.35 18.41 6.02
CA LYS A 78 31.30 19.15 5.17
C LYS A 78 31.37 20.62 5.52
N ILE A 79 30.24 21.27 5.83
CA ILE A 79 30.20 22.69 6.24
C ILE A 79 30.79 22.84 7.63
N LYS A 80 30.41 21.97 8.58
CA LYS A 80 30.88 21.98 9.97
C LYS A 80 32.39 21.81 10.08
N GLY A 81 32.99 20.94 9.27
CA GLY A 81 34.44 20.74 9.22
C GLY A 81 35.21 21.79 8.41
N SER A 82 34.50 22.69 7.70
CA SER A 82 35.15 23.70 6.85
C SER A 82 35.63 24.89 7.68
N LYS A 83 36.93 25.16 7.64
CA LYS A 83 37.55 26.35 8.26
C LYS A 83 37.56 27.57 7.33
N LYS A 84 36.85 27.52 6.19
CA LYS A 84 36.73 28.66 5.26
C LYS A 84 35.67 29.64 5.78
N ALA A 85 35.97 30.94 5.71
CA ALA A 85 34.98 31.98 6.02
C ALA A 85 33.83 31.93 5.00
N ILE A 86 32.59 31.78 5.49
CA ILE A 86 31.37 31.77 4.68
C ILE A 86 30.63 33.08 4.92
N LYS A 87 30.60 33.97 3.93
CA LYS A 87 29.79 35.18 3.96
C LYS A 87 28.39 34.84 3.42
N VAL A 88 27.41 34.80 4.31
CA VAL A 88 26.00 34.52 3.95
C VAL A 88 25.39 35.82 3.43
N PHE A 89 25.09 35.86 2.14
CA PHE A 89 24.29 36.94 1.56
C PHE A 89 22.83 36.51 1.58
N SER A 90 22.02 37.16 2.41
CA SER A 90 20.57 37.09 2.28
C SER A 90 20.11 38.32 1.51
N SER A 91 19.34 38.12 0.45
CA SER A 91 18.55 39.21 -0.11
C SER A 91 17.39 39.44 0.84
N ALA A 92 17.42 40.55 1.58
CA ALA A 92 16.25 41.00 2.32
C ALA A 92 15.18 41.38 1.29
N LYS A 93 14.19 40.49 1.11
CA LYS A 93 13.00 40.76 0.27
C LYS A 93 12.04 41.75 0.94
N TYR A 94 12.27 42.13 2.21
CA TYR A 94 11.36 42.95 2.99
C TYR A 94 12.07 43.95 3.92
N PRO A 95 11.42 45.09 4.22
CA PRO A 95 10.11 45.52 3.72
C PRO A 95 10.23 46.32 2.42
N ALA A 96 9.36 46.04 1.44
CA ALA A 96 9.22 46.85 0.24
C ALA A 96 8.61 48.22 0.59
N PRO A 97 9.06 49.33 -0.01
CA PRO A 97 8.48 50.65 0.23
C PRO A 97 7.02 50.71 -0.28
N GLU A 98 6.13 51.22 0.57
CA GLU A 98 4.74 51.55 0.23
C GLU A 98 4.76 52.68 -0.80
N HIS A 99 4.17 52.45 -1.98
CA HIS A 99 3.92 53.47 -3.00
C HIS A 99 2.42 53.75 -3.09
#